data_AF-A0A2X1PW40-F1
#
_entry.id   AF-A0A2X1PW40-F1
#
_cell.length_a   1.000
_cell.length_b   1.000
_cell.length_c   1.000
_cell.angle_alpha   90.00
_cell.angle_beta   90.00
_cell.angle_gamma   90.00
#
_symmetry.space_group_name_H-M   'P 1'
#
loop_
_entity.id
_entity.type
_entity.pdbx_description
1 polymer ?
#
loop_
_entity_poly.entity_id
_entity_poly.type
_entity_poly.pdbx_seq_one_letter_code
_entity_poly.pdbx_strand_id
1 'polypeptide(L)'
;MLRPKKQSLKPKLKHRPFLKWAGGKFRLTDEINKAFPNKKNCLIEPFVGAGAIFLNSNFERYILADINPDLINLFNIVKENVEGYIEDCKPIFFADDANTPDYYYAKRRQFNASTDPFERSIIFLYLNRFGFNGLCRYNSKNEFNVPFGAYKTHYFPEDELRYFAHKAQSAVFLCCDFQKKLLNLPIRIR
;
A
#
# COMPACT_ATOMS: atom_id res chain seq x y z
N MET A 1 -25.95 9.28 45.16
CA MET A 1 -25.16 8.31 44.37
C MET A 1 -24.84 8.93 43.01
N LEU A 2 -23.63 9.47 42.83
CA LEU A 2 -23.18 10.01 41.54
C LEU A 2 -22.86 8.83 40.61
N ARG A 3 -23.55 8.77 39.45
CA ARG A 3 -23.23 7.80 38.39
C ARG A 3 -21.79 8.08 37.91
N PRO A 4 -20.90 7.07 37.84
CA PRO A 4 -19.58 7.28 37.26
C PRO A 4 -19.74 7.68 35.79
N LYS A 5 -19.14 8.80 35.40
CA LYS A 5 -19.03 9.22 34.00
C LYS A 5 -18.30 8.12 33.24
N LYS A 6 -18.94 7.51 32.24
CA LYS A 6 -18.25 6.68 31.24
C LYS A 6 -17.12 7.53 30.65
N GLN A 7 -15.87 7.20 30.97
CA GLN A 7 -14.73 7.69 30.21
C GLN A 7 -14.93 7.21 28.77
N SER A 8 -15.20 8.13 27.86
CA SER A 8 -15.14 7.83 26.43
C SER A 8 -13.70 7.46 26.12
N LEU A 9 -13.45 6.17 25.87
CA LEU A 9 -12.17 5.70 25.36
C LEU A 9 -11.90 6.51 24.09
N LYS A 10 -10.83 7.31 24.08
CA LYS A 10 -10.38 7.98 22.86
C LYS A 10 -10.24 6.89 21.78
N PRO A 11 -10.83 7.08 20.58
CA PRO A 11 -10.73 6.07 19.53
C PRO A 11 -9.26 5.82 19.23
N LYS A 12 -8.86 4.55 19.18
CA LYS A 12 -7.51 4.17 18.76
C LYS A 12 -7.26 4.76 17.37
N LEU A 13 -6.14 5.48 17.22
CA LEU A 13 -5.73 6.02 15.93
C LEU A 13 -5.55 4.86 14.94
N LYS A 14 -6.28 4.89 13.83
CA LYS A 14 -6.13 3.91 12.74
C LYS A 14 -5.36 4.54 11.59
N HIS A 15 -4.42 3.79 11.03
CA HIS A 15 -3.57 4.24 9.94
C HIS A 15 -4.08 3.70 8.61
N ARG A 16 -4.43 4.59 7.69
CA ARG A 16 -4.89 4.19 6.35
C ARG A 16 -3.70 3.78 5.50
N PRO A 17 -3.89 2.81 4.59
CA PRO A 17 -2.95 2.60 3.51
C PRO A 17 -2.82 3.80 2.58
N PHE A 18 -1.62 4.00 2.04
CA PHE A 18 -1.36 5.01 1.01
C PHE A 18 -1.84 4.58 -0.40
N LEU A 19 -2.32 3.34 -0.58
CA LEU A 19 -2.98 2.88 -1.81
C LEU A 19 -4.47 2.63 -1.58
N LYS A 20 -5.28 2.96 -2.59
CA LYS A 20 -6.63 2.39 -2.74
C LYS A 20 -6.49 0.95 -3.22
N TRP A 21 -7.19 0.01 -2.59
CA TRP A 21 -7.05 -1.41 -2.93
C TRP A 21 -8.35 -2.17 -2.73
N ALA A 22 -8.71 -2.98 -3.72
CA ALA A 22 -9.86 -3.87 -3.63
C ALA A 22 -9.67 -4.85 -2.47
N GLY A 23 -10.74 -5.11 -1.70
CA GLY A 23 -10.68 -5.99 -0.53
C GLY A 23 -9.91 -5.42 0.67
N GLY A 24 -9.63 -4.12 0.69
CA GLY A 24 -8.94 -3.46 1.80
C GLY A 24 -9.60 -3.71 3.16
N LYS A 25 -8.88 -4.38 4.07
CA LYS A 25 -9.41 -4.82 5.38
C LYS A 25 -9.42 -3.73 6.45
N PHE A 26 -9.29 -2.46 6.08
CA PHE A 26 -9.16 -1.33 7.02
C PHE A 26 -10.31 -1.25 8.04
N ARG A 27 -11.55 -1.56 7.62
CA ARG A 27 -12.72 -1.56 8.53
C ARG A 27 -12.67 -2.70 9.56
N LEU A 28 -12.04 -3.82 9.22
CA LEU A 28 -11.98 -5.05 10.02
C LEU A 28 -10.74 -5.12 10.92
N THR A 29 -9.87 -4.10 10.91
CA THR A 29 -8.59 -4.13 11.63
C THR A 29 -8.76 -4.37 13.14
N ASP A 30 -9.78 -3.78 13.77
CA ASP A 30 -10.02 -3.96 15.21
C ASP A 30 -10.44 -5.39 15.56
N GLU A 31 -11.28 -6.00 14.72
CA GLU A 31 -11.79 -7.36 14.93
C GLU A 31 -10.67 -8.38 14.72
N ILE A 32 -9.89 -8.22 13.65
CA ILE A 32 -8.72 -9.06 13.38
C ILE A 32 -7.69 -8.92 14.50
N ASN A 33 -7.44 -7.70 14.98
CA ASN A 33 -6.49 -7.47 16.07
C ASN A 33 -6.86 -8.16 17.39
N LYS A 34 -8.16 -8.39 17.65
CA LYS A 34 -8.63 -9.15 18.82
C LYS A 34 -8.38 -10.65 18.69
N ALA A 35 -8.33 -11.17 17.47
CA ALA A 35 -8.08 -12.59 17.21
C ALA A 35 -6.59 -12.95 17.23
N PHE A 36 -5.69 -11.96 17.22
CA PHE A 36 -4.25 -12.23 17.29
C PHE A 36 -3.82 -12.78 18.65
N PRO A 37 -2.77 -13.62 18.68
CA PRO A 37 -2.21 -14.11 19.94
C PRO A 37 -1.65 -12.96 20.78
N ASN A 38 -1.56 -13.18 22.09
CA ASN A 38 -0.96 -12.22 23.02
C ASN A 38 0.52 -11.96 22.69
N LYS A 39 1.26 -13.00 22.31
CA LYS A 39 2.65 -12.91 21.88
C LYS A 39 2.74 -12.60 20.39
N LYS A 40 3.16 -11.38 20.04
CA LYS A 40 3.17 -10.85 18.67
C LYS A 40 4.59 -10.75 18.11
N ASN A 41 5.26 -11.89 17.94
CA ASN A 41 6.63 -11.93 17.42
C ASN A 41 6.68 -11.56 15.92
N CYS A 42 6.03 -12.37 15.08
CA CYS A 42 6.06 -12.18 13.63
C CYS A 42 4.69 -12.39 13.03
N LEU A 43 4.25 -11.42 12.23
CA LEU A 43 3.08 -11.59 11.37
C LEU A 43 3.54 -11.93 9.95
N ILE A 44 2.98 -13.00 9.41
CA ILE A 44 3.17 -13.39 8.03
C ILE A 44 1.86 -13.11 7.28
N GLU A 45 1.87 -12.18 6.33
CA GLU A 45 0.73 -11.91 5.45
C GLU A 45 1.05 -12.32 4.01
N PRO A 46 0.57 -13.48 3.53
CA PRO A 46 0.84 -13.95 2.17
C PRO A 46 0.10 -13.19 1.06
N PHE A 47 -0.86 -12.34 1.45
CA PHE A 47 -1.67 -11.51 0.56
C PHE A 47 -1.78 -10.11 1.17
N VAL A 48 -0.67 -9.40 1.24
CA VAL A 48 -0.60 -8.11 1.95
C VAL A 48 -1.52 -7.06 1.32
N GLY A 49 -1.65 -7.05 -0.02
CA GLY A 49 -2.34 -5.96 -0.74
C GLY A 49 -1.85 -4.59 -0.26
N ALA A 50 -2.78 -3.68 0.03
CA ALA A 50 -2.45 -2.36 0.59
C ALA A 50 -1.91 -2.36 2.05
N GLY A 51 -1.76 -3.52 2.71
CA GLY A 51 -1.13 -3.60 4.03
C GLY A 51 -1.98 -3.05 5.18
N ALA A 52 -3.31 -3.08 5.08
CA ALA A 52 -4.19 -2.52 6.11
C ALA A 52 -4.00 -3.18 7.50
N ILE A 53 -3.75 -4.50 7.55
CA ILE A 53 -3.52 -5.23 8.80
C ILE A 53 -2.13 -4.95 9.34
N PHE A 54 -1.10 -5.09 8.49
CA PHE A 54 0.25 -4.60 8.76
C PHE A 54 0.25 -3.21 9.41
N LEU A 55 -0.35 -2.20 8.77
CA LEU A 55 -0.36 -0.82 9.27
C LEU A 55 -1.11 -0.62 10.59
N ASN A 56 -2.00 -1.53 10.98
CA ASN A 56 -2.82 -1.39 12.19
C ASN A 56 -2.56 -2.48 13.24
N SER A 57 -1.51 -3.29 13.09
CA SER A 57 -1.07 -4.29 14.08
C SER A 57 0.30 -3.94 14.66
N ASN A 58 0.68 -4.57 15.77
CA ASN A 58 1.94 -4.30 16.48
C ASN A 58 2.66 -5.63 16.76
N PHE A 59 3.28 -6.18 15.71
CA PHE A 59 4.23 -7.30 15.80
C PHE A 59 5.67 -6.77 15.78
N GLU A 60 6.62 -7.54 16.33
CA GLU A 60 8.04 -7.18 16.34
C GLU A 60 8.63 -7.15 14.92
N ARG A 61 8.18 -8.06 14.04
CA ARG A 61 8.59 -8.12 12.63
C ARG A 61 7.48 -8.63 11.71
N TYR A 62 7.61 -8.35 10.42
CA TYR A 62 6.63 -8.73 9.40
C TYR A 62 7.28 -9.41 8.20
N ILE A 63 6.62 -10.44 7.68
CA ILE A 63 6.93 -11.02 6.37
C ILE A 63 5.67 -10.83 5.52
N LEU A 64 5.77 -9.94 4.53
CA LEU A 64 4.64 -9.47 3.75
C LEU A 64 4.85 -9.89 2.30
N ALA A 65 3.90 -10.65 1.76
CA ALA A 65 3.98 -11.19 0.42
C ALA A 65 2.76 -10.81 -0.41
N ASP A 66 2.99 -10.66 -1.71
CA ASP A 66 1.96 -10.55 -2.74
C ASP A 66 2.51 -11.10 -4.05
N ILE A 67 1.62 -11.45 -4.97
CA ILE A 67 2.01 -11.90 -6.31
C ILE A 67 2.29 -10.70 -7.24
N ASN A 68 1.79 -9.51 -6.91
CA ASN A 68 1.96 -8.32 -7.74
C ASN A 68 3.38 -7.71 -7.57
N PRO A 69 4.25 -7.75 -8.60
CA PRO A 69 5.59 -7.20 -8.51
C PRO A 69 5.62 -5.67 -8.40
N ASP A 70 4.69 -4.95 -9.03
CA ASP A 70 4.65 -3.48 -8.96
C ASP A 70 4.34 -3.00 -7.54
N LEU A 71 3.45 -3.72 -6.85
CA LEU A 71 3.12 -3.45 -5.45
C LEU A 71 4.34 -3.68 -4.53
N ILE A 72 5.01 -4.82 -4.68
CA ILE A 72 6.14 -5.19 -3.83
C ILE A 72 7.36 -4.30 -4.09
N ASN A 73 7.63 -3.95 -5.36
CA ASN A 73 8.71 -3.03 -5.70
C ASN A 73 8.45 -1.65 -5.11
N LEU A 74 7.24 -1.12 -5.26
CA LEU A 74 6.83 0.14 -4.63
C LEU A 74 7.03 0.12 -3.11
N PHE A 75 6.65 -0.96 -2.43
CA PHE A 75 6.85 -1.07 -0.99
C PHE A 75 8.33 -1.04 -0.58
N ASN A 76 9.21 -1.71 -1.33
CA ASN A 76 10.65 -1.68 -1.06
C ASN A 76 11.26 -0.30 -1.35
N ILE A 77 10.85 0.37 -2.43
CA ILE A 77 11.32 1.73 -2.79
C ILE A 77 10.90 2.74 -1.71
N VAL A 78 9.63 2.71 -1.29
CA VAL A 78 9.13 3.59 -0.22
C VAL A 78 9.84 3.31 1.11
N LYS A 79 10.15 2.04 1.40
CA LYS A 79 10.91 1.65 2.60
C LYS A 79 12.33 2.23 2.58
N GLU A 80 12.98 2.28 1.43
CA GLU A 80 14.38 2.67 1.27
C GLU A 80 14.59 4.19 1.37
N ASN A 81 13.81 4.98 0.63
CA ASN A 81 13.93 6.44 0.64
C ASN A 81 12.57 7.12 0.39
N VAL A 82 11.77 7.24 1.45
CA VAL A 82 10.42 7.83 1.35
C VAL A 82 10.42 9.31 0.97
N GLU A 83 11.36 10.11 1.47
CA GLU A 83 11.37 11.55 1.17
C GLU A 83 11.76 11.79 -0.29
N GLY A 84 12.78 11.10 -0.80
CA GLY A 84 13.11 11.15 -2.23
C GLY A 84 11.95 10.70 -3.11
N TYR A 85 11.33 9.57 -2.76
CA TYR A 85 10.15 9.06 -3.48
C TYR A 85 8.98 10.05 -3.49
N ILE A 86 8.72 10.74 -2.38
CA ILE A 86 7.69 11.77 -2.28
C ILE A 86 7.99 12.93 -3.23
N GLU A 87 9.21 13.46 -3.21
CA GLU A 87 9.60 14.56 -4.11
C GLU A 87 9.48 14.16 -5.58
N ASP A 88 9.90 12.94 -5.95
CA ASP A 88 9.82 12.46 -7.33
C ASP A 88 8.38 12.18 -7.80
N CYS A 89 7.44 11.97 -6.88
CA CYS A 89 6.02 11.87 -7.21
C CYS A 89 5.38 13.23 -7.55
N LYS A 90 5.85 14.33 -6.95
CA LYS A 90 5.19 15.64 -7.07
C LYS A 90 5.06 16.13 -8.52
N PRO A 91 6.09 16.05 -9.39
CA PRO A 91 5.99 16.49 -10.78
C PRO A 91 4.91 15.76 -11.59
N ILE A 92 4.60 14.51 -11.23
CA ILE A 92 3.55 13.73 -11.90
C ILE A 92 2.17 14.00 -11.27
N PHE A 93 2.11 14.06 -9.95
CA PHE A 93 0.85 14.17 -9.22
C PHE A 93 0.23 15.57 -9.30
N PHE A 94 1.07 16.60 -9.42
CA PHE A 94 0.67 18.01 -9.38
C PHE A 94 0.92 18.77 -10.68
N ALA A 95 1.16 18.08 -11.80
CA ALA A 95 1.16 18.72 -13.12
C ALA A 95 -0.20 19.40 -13.38
N ASP A 96 -0.19 20.53 -14.09
CA ASP A 96 -1.41 21.33 -14.34
C ASP A 96 -2.52 20.53 -15.03
N ASP A 97 -2.14 19.59 -15.90
CA ASP A 97 -3.03 18.69 -16.64
C ASP A 97 -3.12 17.28 -16.03
N ALA A 98 -2.57 17.05 -14.82
CA ALA A 98 -2.54 15.74 -14.17
C ALA A 98 -3.93 15.10 -14.02
N ASN A 99 -4.97 15.93 -13.87
CA ASN A 99 -6.37 15.49 -13.77
C ASN A 99 -7.13 15.51 -15.11
N THR A 100 -6.45 15.15 -16.20
CA THR A 100 -7.07 15.03 -17.52
C THR A 100 -6.98 13.59 -18.04
N PRO A 101 -7.93 13.15 -18.88
CA PRO A 101 -7.84 11.85 -19.54
C PRO A 101 -6.55 11.68 -20.36
N ASP A 102 -6.11 12.73 -21.06
CA ASP A 102 -4.95 12.67 -21.95
C ASP A 102 -3.66 12.43 -21.16
N TYR A 103 -3.43 13.18 -20.08
CA TYR A 103 -2.28 12.98 -19.20
C TYR A 103 -2.33 11.58 -18.56
N TYR A 104 -3.50 11.17 -18.06
CA TYR A 104 -3.68 9.85 -17.45
C TYR A 104 -3.32 8.72 -18.41
N TYR A 105 -3.83 8.76 -19.64
CA TYR A 105 -3.55 7.73 -20.63
C TYR A 105 -2.11 7.79 -21.15
N ALA A 106 -1.48 8.97 -21.19
CA ALA A 106 -0.05 9.09 -21.47
C ALA A 106 0.79 8.40 -20.39
N LYS A 107 0.52 8.67 -19.10
CA LYS A 107 1.19 7.99 -17.99
C LYS A 107 0.92 6.50 -17.95
N ARG A 108 -0.30 6.05 -18.29
CA ARG A 108 -0.59 4.62 -18.41
C ARG A 108 0.22 3.94 -19.51
N ARG A 109 0.40 4.59 -20.67
CA ARG A 109 1.27 4.07 -21.75
C ARG A 109 2.73 4.03 -21.31
N GLN A 110 3.22 5.08 -20.65
CA GLN A 110 4.57 5.15 -20.09
C GLN A 110 4.81 4.01 -19.08
N PHE A 111 3.88 3.79 -18.15
CA PHE A 111 3.93 2.68 -17.20
C PHE A 111 4.00 1.32 -17.89
N ASN A 112 3.18 1.08 -18.92
CA ASN A 112 3.19 -0.20 -19.62
C ASN A 112 4.45 -0.43 -20.48
N ALA A 113 5.09 0.65 -20.96
CA ALA A 113 6.32 0.58 -21.75
C ALA A 113 7.59 0.49 -20.89
N SER A 114 7.53 0.95 -19.63
CA SER A 114 8.69 1.00 -18.75
C SER A 114 9.01 -0.35 -18.11
N THR A 115 10.30 -0.66 -18.06
CA THR A 115 10.88 -1.76 -17.29
C THR A 115 11.60 -1.28 -16.02
N ASP A 116 11.73 0.03 -15.80
CA ASP A 116 12.38 0.59 -14.61
C ASP A 116 11.44 0.52 -13.40
N PRO A 117 11.79 -0.25 -12.33
CA PRO A 117 10.95 -0.35 -11.15
C PRO A 117 10.68 1.01 -10.48
N PHE A 118 11.63 1.94 -10.53
CA PHE A 118 11.48 3.24 -9.87
C PHE A 118 10.45 4.11 -10.60
N GLU A 119 10.64 4.34 -11.90
CA GLU A 119 9.66 5.05 -12.74
C GLU A 119 8.26 4.42 -12.64
N ARG A 120 8.18 3.07 -12.76
CA ARG A 120 6.92 2.35 -12.62
C ARG A 120 6.26 2.62 -11.27
N SER A 121 7.01 2.64 -10.17
CA SER A 121 6.45 2.84 -8.82
C SER A 121 5.80 4.22 -8.66
N ILE A 122 6.43 5.27 -9.18
CA ILE A 122 5.90 6.63 -9.17
C ILE A 122 4.59 6.69 -9.96
N ILE A 123 4.61 6.18 -11.19
CA ILE A 123 3.44 6.21 -12.06
C ILE A 123 2.33 5.30 -11.49
N PHE A 124 2.67 4.20 -10.83
CA PHE A 124 1.69 3.31 -10.20
C PHE A 124 0.87 4.02 -9.11
N LEU A 125 1.51 4.83 -8.26
CA LEU A 125 0.79 5.62 -7.26
C LEU A 125 -0.15 6.65 -7.92
N TYR A 126 0.31 7.33 -8.97
CA TYR A 126 -0.52 8.23 -9.77
C TYR A 126 -1.73 7.49 -10.37
N LEU A 127 -1.50 6.39 -11.08
CA LEU A 127 -2.57 5.59 -11.69
C LEU A 127 -3.56 5.05 -10.65
N ASN A 128 -3.10 4.68 -9.46
CA ASN A 128 -3.96 4.24 -8.37
C ASN A 128 -4.87 5.36 -7.84
N ARG A 129 -4.36 6.59 -7.75
CA ARG A 129 -5.10 7.72 -7.20
C ARG A 129 -6.05 8.35 -8.22
N PHE A 130 -5.64 8.41 -9.49
CA PHE A 130 -6.39 9.05 -10.59
C PHE A 130 -7.23 8.06 -11.42
N GLY A 131 -6.98 6.75 -11.31
CA GLY A 131 -7.70 5.70 -12.01
C GLY A 131 -9.04 5.32 -11.35
N PHE A 132 -9.94 4.75 -12.16
CA PHE A 132 -11.28 4.37 -11.73
C PHE A 132 -11.26 3.46 -10.49
N ASN A 133 -11.89 3.93 -9.41
CA ASN A 133 -12.04 3.28 -8.11
C ASN A 133 -10.75 2.78 -7.44
N GLY A 134 -9.59 3.29 -7.88
CA GLY A 134 -8.29 2.81 -7.43
C GLY A 134 -8.11 1.31 -7.66
N LEU A 135 -8.67 0.79 -8.75
CA LEU A 135 -8.44 -0.57 -9.19
C LEU A 135 -6.97 -0.75 -9.58
N CYS A 136 -6.48 -1.96 -9.39
CA CYS A 136 -5.23 -2.44 -9.95
C CYS A 136 -5.56 -3.64 -10.84
N ARG A 137 -5.48 -3.46 -12.16
CA ARG A 137 -5.92 -4.47 -13.13
C ARG A 137 -5.02 -4.48 -14.35
N TYR A 138 -4.61 -5.68 -14.73
CA TYR A 138 -3.78 -5.95 -15.89
C TYR A 138 -4.53 -6.87 -16.86
N ASN A 139 -4.22 -6.78 -18.15
CA ASN A 139 -4.71 -7.73 -19.15
C ASN A 139 -3.81 -8.98 -19.22
N SER A 140 -4.10 -9.91 -20.13
CA SER A 140 -3.30 -11.12 -20.35
C SER A 140 -1.88 -10.87 -20.89
N LYS A 141 -1.57 -9.63 -21.30
CA LYS A 141 -0.23 -9.19 -21.70
C LYS A 141 0.52 -8.49 -20.55
N ASN A 142 -0.01 -8.54 -19.33
CA ASN A 142 0.51 -7.84 -18.15
C ASN A 142 0.51 -6.31 -18.28
N GLU A 143 -0.34 -5.73 -19.12
CA GLU A 143 -0.47 -4.29 -19.28
C GLU A 143 -1.59 -3.76 -18.37
N PHE A 144 -1.30 -2.70 -17.61
CA PHE A 144 -2.28 -2.01 -16.78
C PHE A 144 -3.35 -1.35 -17.66
N ASN A 145 -4.63 -1.64 -17.36
CA ASN A 145 -5.74 -1.28 -18.23
C ASN A 145 -6.94 -0.63 -17.51
N VAL A 146 -6.70 0.00 -16.35
CA VAL A 146 -7.74 0.74 -15.63
C VAL A 146 -7.98 2.09 -16.34
N PRO A 147 -9.24 2.49 -16.58
CA PRO A 147 -9.56 3.79 -17.19
C PRO A 147 -9.41 4.94 -16.19
N PHE A 148 -9.41 6.17 -16.72
CA PHE A 148 -9.39 7.40 -15.91
C PHE A 148 -10.61 7.48 -14.99
N GLY A 149 -10.42 7.94 -13.75
CA GLY A 149 -11.45 7.96 -12.71
C GLY A 149 -12.34 9.20 -12.68
N ALA A 150 -11.94 10.30 -13.33
CA ALA A 150 -12.69 11.56 -13.40
C ALA A 150 -13.13 12.12 -12.03
N TYR A 151 -12.29 12.02 -11.01
CA TYR A 151 -12.56 12.62 -9.70
C TYR A 151 -12.34 14.13 -9.72
N LYS A 152 -13.16 14.87 -8.95
CA LYS A 152 -13.02 16.34 -8.82
C LYS A 152 -11.69 16.75 -8.19
N THR A 153 -11.25 16.00 -7.18
CA THR A 153 -10.01 16.25 -6.44
C THR A 153 -9.29 14.94 -6.15
N HIS A 154 -7.97 15.03 -6.02
CA HIS A 154 -7.10 13.90 -5.75
C HIS A 154 -6.31 14.15 -4.47
N TYR A 155 -6.19 13.12 -3.65
CA TYR A 155 -5.44 13.17 -2.40
C TYR A 155 -4.06 12.54 -2.61
N PHE A 156 -3.01 13.31 -2.33
CA PHE A 156 -1.64 12.81 -2.28
C PHE A 156 -1.34 12.30 -0.86
N PRO A 157 -1.04 11.01 -0.68
CA PRO A 157 -0.98 10.36 0.64
C PRO A 157 0.40 10.50 1.31
N GLU A 158 0.84 11.73 1.54
CA GLU A 158 2.19 12.01 2.04
C GLU A 158 2.41 11.45 3.46
N ASP A 159 1.46 11.69 4.37
CA ASP A 159 1.53 11.19 5.74
C ASP A 159 1.44 9.66 5.81
N GLU A 160 0.60 9.04 4.98
CA GLU A 160 0.53 7.58 4.92
C GLU A 160 1.79 6.94 4.32
N LEU A 161 2.44 7.59 3.36
CA LEU A 161 3.73 7.15 2.82
C LEU A 161 4.80 7.14 3.91
N ARG A 162 4.94 8.25 4.67
CA ARG A 162 5.91 8.34 5.77
C ARG A 162 5.62 7.33 6.87
N TYR A 163 4.35 7.19 7.27
CA TYR A 163 3.96 6.20 8.27
C TYR A 163 4.24 4.77 7.81
N PHE A 164 3.94 4.46 6.53
CA PHE A 164 4.27 3.17 5.93
C PHE A 164 5.77 2.92 5.98
N ALA A 165 6.59 3.87 5.51
CA ALA A 165 8.05 3.74 5.46
C ALA A 165 8.67 3.53 6.85
N HIS A 166 8.20 4.28 7.87
CA HIS A 166 8.61 4.08 9.25
C HIS A 166 8.31 2.66 9.73
N LYS A 167 7.10 2.16 9.48
CA LYS A 167 6.71 0.80 9.91
C LYS A 167 7.43 -0.29 9.12
N ALA A 168 7.69 -0.04 7.84
CA ALA A 168 8.33 -0.96 6.91
C ALA A 168 9.77 -1.34 7.30
N GLN A 169 10.41 -0.58 8.19
CA GLN A 169 11.72 -0.95 8.74
C GLN A 169 11.70 -2.30 9.47
N SER A 170 10.55 -2.67 10.04
CA SER A 170 10.33 -3.98 10.68
C SER A 170 9.83 -5.08 9.73
N ALA A 171 9.76 -4.80 8.42
CA ALA A 171 9.12 -5.67 7.43
C ALA A 171 10.07 -6.13 6.32
N VAL A 172 9.85 -7.36 5.84
CA VAL A 172 10.40 -7.87 4.59
C VAL A 172 9.26 -8.05 3.59
N PHE A 173 9.42 -7.49 2.39
CA PHE A 173 8.44 -7.61 1.30
C PHE A 173 8.92 -8.61 0.25
N LEU A 174 8.06 -9.57 -0.10
CA LEU A 174 8.38 -10.66 -1.01
C LEU A 174 7.38 -10.73 -2.15
N CYS A 175 7.88 -10.68 -3.39
CA CYS A 175 7.07 -10.97 -4.57
C CYS A 175 7.06 -12.49 -4.78
N CYS A 176 6.00 -13.16 -4.37
CA CYS A 176 5.90 -14.61 -4.51
C CYS A 176 4.46 -15.12 -4.45
N ASP A 177 4.27 -16.27 -5.07
CA ASP A 177 3.07 -17.07 -4.88
C ASP A 177 2.99 -17.65 -3.46
N PHE A 178 1.78 -17.66 -2.91
CA PHE A 178 1.51 -18.08 -1.54
C PHE A 178 1.80 -19.57 -1.30
N GLN A 179 1.64 -20.43 -2.31
CA GLN A 179 1.89 -21.87 -2.19
C GLN A 179 3.38 -22.19 -2.15
N LYS A 180 4.20 -21.42 -2.87
CA LYS A 180 5.62 -21.75 -3.11
C LYS A 180 6.58 -21.34 -1.98
N LYS A 181 6.31 -20.25 -1.24
CA LYS A 181 7.29 -19.71 -0.28
C LYS A 181 6.94 -19.87 1.19
N LEU A 182 5.67 -19.89 1.58
CA LEU A 182 5.30 -19.91 3.01
C LEU A 182 5.83 -21.13 3.78
N LEU A 183 5.98 -22.28 3.11
CA LEU A 183 6.50 -23.50 3.72
C LEU A 183 8.03 -23.47 3.98
N ASN A 184 8.77 -22.59 3.30
CA ASN A 184 10.24 -22.57 3.30
C ASN A 184 10.84 -21.23 3.76
N LEU A 185 10.04 -20.33 4.33
CA LEU A 185 10.56 -19.08 4.88
C LEU A 185 11.46 -19.43 6.07
N PRO A 186 12.76 -19.03 6.06
CA PRO A 186 13.57 -19.18 7.25
C PRO A 186 12.92 -18.35 8.35
N ILE A 187 12.37 -19.01 9.36
CA ILE A 187 11.79 -18.37 10.57
C ILE A 187 12.85 -17.48 11.26
N ARG A 188 14.12 -17.56 10.84
CA ARG A 188 15.25 -16.74 11.23
C ARG A 188 15.65 -15.73 10.13
N ILE A 189 14.77 -14.82 9.75
CA ILE A 189 15.24 -13.52 9.25
C ILE A 189 15.58 -12.70 10.50
N ARG A 190 16.87 -12.65 10.83
CA ARG A 190 17.41 -11.83 11.95
C ARG A 190 17.31 -10.36 11.60
#